data_AF-A0AAW3S4F0-F1
#
_entry.id   AF-A0AAW3S4F0-F1
#
_cell.length_a   1.000
_cell.length_b   1.000
_cell.length_c   1.000
_cell.angle_alpha   90.00
_cell.angle_beta   90.00
_cell.angle_gamma   90.00
#
_symmetry.space_group_name_H-M   'P 1'
#
loop_
_entity.id
_entity.type
_entity.pdbx_description
1 polymer ?
#
loop_
_entity_poly.entity_id
_entity_poly.type
_entity_poly.pdbx_seq_one_letter_code
_entity_poly.pdbx_strand_id
1 'polypeptide(L)'
;MVKRRLENDARGRGVRSAQYDSLCSALDRIHGQQALTDFASDWGLHRSPSEDGTVEVWKGAAMGAGVEILLLPPVSASSDWAISTLVTVGGRVEHVRRRPFRI
;
A
#
# COMPACT_ATOMS: atom_id res chain seq x y z
N MET A 1 -10.63 35.27 32.86
CA MET A 1 -11.00 33.93 33.40
C MET A 1 -11.52 33.11 32.22
N VAL A 2 -10.67 32.48 31.39
CA VAL A 2 -10.14 31.08 31.49
C VAL A 2 -11.31 30.09 31.64
N LYS A 3 -11.66 29.20 30.69
CA LYS A 3 -10.82 28.23 29.95
C LYS A 3 -11.40 27.92 28.55
N ARG A 4 -10.58 28.08 27.51
CA ARG A 4 -10.72 27.36 26.23
C ARG A 4 -10.47 25.88 26.52
N ARG A 5 -11.49 25.03 26.39
CA ARG A 5 -11.33 23.58 26.45
C ARG A 5 -10.88 23.09 25.07
N LEU A 6 -9.57 23.15 24.88
CA LEU A 6 -8.82 22.39 23.87
C LEU A 6 -8.94 20.90 24.22
N GLU A 7 -9.98 20.23 23.75
CA GLU A 7 -10.08 18.77 23.82
C GLU A 7 -10.69 18.25 22.52
N ASN A 8 -9.83 18.00 21.52
CA ASN A 8 -9.82 16.76 20.72
C ASN A 8 -8.83 16.84 19.54
N ASP A 9 -7.56 17.18 19.81
CA ASP A 9 -6.46 17.03 18.83
C ASP A 9 -5.84 15.62 18.84
N ALA A 10 -6.65 14.58 19.07
CA ALA A 10 -6.17 13.19 19.19
C ALA A 10 -6.96 12.16 18.36
N ARG A 11 -7.71 12.57 17.33
CA ARG A 11 -8.65 11.68 16.61
C ARG A 11 -8.27 11.27 15.18
N GLY A 12 -7.02 11.45 14.72
CA GLY A 12 -6.71 11.15 13.31
C GLY A 12 -5.34 10.60 12.92
N ARG A 13 -4.32 10.62 13.78
CA ARG A 13 -2.91 10.45 13.30
C ARG A 13 -2.10 9.28 13.84
N GLY A 14 -2.60 8.47 14.78
CA GLY A 14 -1.77 7.45 15.46
C GLY A 14 -1.89 6.02 14.92
N VAL A 15 -3.10 5.53 14.71
CA VAL A 15 -3.34 4.09 14.44
C VAL A 15 -3.20 3.73 12.96
N ARG A 16 -3.53 4.66 12.06
CA ARG A 16 -3.44 4.45 10.60
C ARG A 16 -1.99 4.40 10.10
N SER A 17 -1.10 5.20 10.69
CA SER A 17 0.33 5.18 10.36
C SER A 17 1.00 3.87 10.75
N ALA A 18 0.71 3.32 11.94
CA ALA A 18 1.31 2.06 12.37
C ALA A 18 0.90 0.85 11.49
N GLN A 19 -0.34 0.82 11.00
CA GLN A 19 -0.82 -0.21 10.07
C GLN A 19 -0.14 -0.08 8.69
N TYR A 20 0.02 1.14 8.20
CA TYR A 20 0.77 1.42 6.99
C TYR A 20 2.26 1.05 7.12
N ASP A 21 2.88 1.36 8.25
CA ASP A 21 4.27 0.99 8.53
C ASP A 21 4.45 -0.53 8.60
N SER A 22 3.46 -1.24 9.16
CA SER A 22 3.43 -2.71 9.21
C SER A 22 3.29 -3.32 7.80
N LEU A 23 2.39 -2.77 6.97
CA LEU A 23 2.27 -3.14 5.55
C LEU A 23 3.59 -2.94 4.81
N CYS A 24 4.20 -1.76 4.95
CA CYS A 24 5.47 -1.44 4.32
C CYS A 24 6.60 -2.37 4.78
N SER A 25 6.68 -2.63 6.08
CA SER A 25 7.69 -3.51 6.68
C SER A 25 7.53 -4.96 6.26
N ALA A 26 6.29 -5.43 6.09
CA ALA A 26 6.01 -6.76 5.56
C ALA A 26 6.42 -6.82 4.08
N LEU A 27 5.99 -5.84 3.29
CA LEU A 27 6.34 -5.73 1.88
C LEU A 27 7.85 -5.70 1.68
N ASP A 28 8.64 -5.04 2.52
CA ASP A 28 10.11 -4.97 2.37
C ASP A 28 10.82 -6.32 2.43
N ARG A 29 10.18 -7.32 3.02
CA ARG A 29 10.71 -8.69 3.12
C ARG A 29 10.24 -9.58 1.97
N ILE A 30 9.32 -9.09 1.13
CA ILE A 30 8.77 -9.82 -0.01
C ILE A 30 9.65 -9.60 -1.25
N HIS A 31 10.01 -10.73 -1.85
CA HIS A 31 10.70 -10.84 -3.12
C HIS A 31 10.07 -11.99 -3.92
N GLY A 32 10.07 -11.88 -5.24
CA GLY A 32 9.41 -12.84 -6.11
C GLY A 32 7.91 -12.61 -6.23
N GLN A 33 7.39 -12.81 -7.44
CA GLN A 33 6.01 -12.53 -7.78
C GLN A 33 5.01 -13.44 -7.03
N GLN A 34 5.37 -14.71 -6.78
CA GLN A 34 4.53 -15.64 -6.03
C GLN A 34 4.35 -15.17 -4.58
N ALA A 35 5.45 -14.83 -3.90
CA ALA A 35 5.38 -14.36 -2.50
C ALA A 35 4.59 -13.04 -2.38
N LEU A 36 4.64 -12.18 -3.39
CA LEU A 36 3.80 -10.98 -3.45
C LEU A 36 2.31 -11.33 -3.59
N THR A 37 2.00 -12.32 -4.42
CA THR A 37 0.63 -12.79 -4.62
C THR A 37 0.07 -13.41 -3.34
N ASP A 38 0.87 -14.25 -2.66
CA ASP A 38 0.49 -14.88 -1.40
C ASP A 38 0.27 -13.83 -0.31
N PHE A 39 1.21 -12.88 -0.18
CA PHE A 39 1.08 -11.75 0.73
C PHE A 39 -0.20 -10.93 0.48
N ALA A 40 -0.48 -10.60 -0.78
CA ALA A 40 -1.66 -9.82 -1.16
C ALA A 40 -2.95 -10.58 -0.82
N SER A 41 -2.99 -11.89 -1.06
CA SER A 41 -4.10 -12.77 -0.69
C SER A 41 -4.34 -12.80 0.81
N ASP A 42 -3.27 -12.97 1.61
CA ASP A 42 -3.34 -12.97 3.09
C ASP A 42 -3.85 -11.63 3.65
N TRP A 43 -3.60 -10.54 2.92
CA TRP A 43 -4.11 -9.20 3.23
C TRP A 43 -5.53 -8.93 2.72
N GLY A 44 -6.19 -9.92 2.11
CA GLY A 44 -7.53 -9.77 1.56
C GLY A 44 -7.58 -8.94 0.27
N LEU A 45 -6.44 -8.76 -0.40
CA LEU A 45 -6.36 -8.12 -1.71
C LEU A 45 -6.57 -9.16 -2.80
N HIS A 46 -7.30 -8.79 -3.84
CA HIS A 46 -7.50 -9.64 -5.01
C HIS A 46 -6.72 -9.11 -6.20
N ARG A 47 -6.17 -10.02 -7.00
CA ARG A 47 -5.51 -9.67 -8.26
C ARG A 47 -6.55 -9.11 -9.23
N SER A 48 -6.26 -7.93 -9.78
CA SER A 48 -7.03 -7.26 -10.81
C SER A 48 -6.17 -7.24 -12.08
N PRO A 49 -6.70 -7.69 -13.22
CA PRO A 49 -6.00 -7.51 -14.49
C PRO A 49 -5.83 -6.01 -14.76
N SER A 50 -4.65 -5.61 -15.25
CA SER A 50 -4.46 -4.30 -15.87
C SER A 50 -4.98 -4.32 -17.30
N GLU A 51 -5.59 -3.22 -17.74
CA GLU A 51 -6.07 -3.06 -19.13
C GLU A 51 -4.93 -3.19 -20.15
N ASP A 52 -3.72 -2.77 -19.79
CA ASP A 52 -2.54 -2.82 -20.66
C ASP A 52 -1.75 -4.14 -20.55
N GLY A 53 -2.17 -5.06 -19.66
CA GLY A 53 -1.49 -6.33 -19.37
C GLY A 53 -0.04 -6.20 -18.87
N THR A 54 0.43 -4.98 -18.66
CA THR A 54 1.84 -4.66 -18.39
C THR A 54 2.08 -4.54 -16.90
N VAL A 55 1.11 -3.98 -16.18
CA VAL A 55 1.13 -3.88 -14.72
C VAL A 55 0.30 -4.99 -14.11
N GLU A 56 0.77 -5.56 -13.00
CA GLU A 56 -0.10 -6.40 -12.17
C GLU A 56 -0.59 -5.61 -10.98
N VAL A 57 -1.89 -5.70 -10.71
CA VAL A 57 -2.53 -4.93 -9.64
C VAL A 57 -3.16 -5.90 -8.65
N TRP A 58 -2.94 -5.67 -7.36
CA TRP A 58 -3.73 -6.25 -6.30
C TRP A 58 -4.46 -5.11 -5.59
N LYS A 59 -5.77 -5.25 -5.39
CA LYS A 59 -6.60 -4.23 -4.75
C LYS A 59 -7.56 -4.84 -3.75
N GLY A 60 -7.93 -4.08 -2.73
CA GLY A 60 -8.88 -4.55 -1.72
C GLY A 60 -9.05 -3.57 -0.58
N ALA A 61 -9.93 -3.92 0.34
CA ALA A 61 -10.08 -3.18 1.59
C ALA A 61 -9.43 -3.99 2.71
N ALA A 62 -8.44 -3.40 3.38
CA ALA A 62 -7.76 -3.99 4.52
C ALA A 62 -7.72 -2.97 5.65
N MET A 63 -8.06 -3.41 6.87
CA MET A 63 -7.97 -2.57 8.09
C MET A 63 -8.74 -1.23 8.00
N GLY A 64 -9.85 -1.17 7.24
CA GLY A 64 -10.64 0.05 7.06
C GLY A 64 -10.04 1.06 6.08
N ALA A 65 -9.05 0.65 5.29
CA ALA A 65 -8.45 1.41 4.20
C ALA A 65 -8.56 0.65 2.87
N GLY A 66 -8.67 1.37 1.77
CA GLY A 66 -8.41 0.81 0.44
C GLY A 66 -6.90 0.67 0.24
N VAL A 67 -6.45 -0.47 -0.23
CA VAL A 67 -5.04 -0.75 -0.51
C VAL A 67 -4.92 -1.21 -1.96
N GLU A 68 -3.96 -0.63 -2.67
CA GLU A 68 -3.54 -1.09 -3.99
C GLU A 68 -2.04 -1.35 -3.98
N ILE A 69 -1.63 -2.46 -4.57
CA ILE A 69 -0.23 -2.81 -4.83
C ILE A 69 -0.09 -3.04 -6.32
N LEU A 70 0.84 -2.32 -6.94
CA LEU A 70 1.15 -2.41 -8.35
C LEU A 70 2.54 -3.02 -8.50
N LEU A 71 2.66 -4.14 -9.20
CA LEU A 71 3.94 -4.65 -9.68
C LEU A 71 4.21 -4.06 -11.05
N LEU A 72 5.28 -3.25 -11.12
CA LEU A 72 5.65 -2.48 -12.27
C LEU A 72 6.85 -3.15 -12.96
N PRO A 73 6.76 -3.47 -14.25
CA PRO A 73 7.89 -3.98 -15.00
C PRO A 73 8.97 -2.91 -15.16
N PRO A 74 10.21 -3.31 -15.47
CA PRO A 74 11.26 -2.37 -15.80
C PRO A 74 10.84 -1.50 -16.98
N VAL A 75 11.06 -0.19 -16.85
CA VAL A 75 10.94 0.73 -17.99
C VAL A 75 12.15 0.54 -18.91
N SER A 76 12.03 0.89 -20.19
CA SER A 76 13.00 0.57 -21.26
C SER A 76 14.47 0.95 -20.99
N ALA A 77 14.73 1.81 -20.00
CA ALA A 77 16.05 2.28 -19.59
C ALA A 77 16.58 1.62 -18.30
N SER A 78 15.85 0.66 -17.71
CA SER A 78 16.19 -0.02 -16.46
C SER A 78 15.87 -1.52 -16.57
N SER A 79 16.54 -2.33 -15.75
CA SER A 79 16.19 -3.74 -15.54
C SER A 79 15.49 -3.98 -14.20
N ASP A 80 15.18 -2.91 -13.47
CA ASP A 80 14.65 -2.99 -12.12
C ASP A 80 13.12 -3.02 -12.12
N TRP A 81 12.57 -4.09 -11.56
CA TRP A 81 11.17 -4.14 -11.20
C TRP A 81 10.91 -3.21 -10.01
N ALA A 82 9.68 -2.75 -9.87
CA ALA A 82 9.27 -1.97 -8.70
C ALA A 82 7.90 -2.40 -8.21
N ILE A 83 7.66 -2.19 -6.92
CA ILE A 83 6.29 -2.14 -6.41
C ILE A 83 5.93 -0.71 -6.03
N SER A 84 4.69 -0.34 -6.34
CA SER A 84 4.03 0.86 -5.82
C SER A 84 2.87 0.45 -4.92
N THR A 85 2.78 1.04 -3.74
CA THR A 85 1.70 0.82 -2.78
C THR A 85 0.95 2.12 -2.55
N LEU A 86 -0.37 2.05 -2.67
CA LEU A 86 -1.30 3.15 -2.44
C LEU A 86 -2.24 2.77 -1.30
N VAL A 87 -2.43 3.67 -0.34
CA VAL A 87 -3.43 3.50 0.73
C VAL A 87 -4.40 4.68 0.72
N THR A 88 -5.69 4.36 0.63
CA THR A 88 -6.77 5.32 0.63
C THR A 88 -7.67 5.18 1.86
N VAL A 89 -8.09 6.28 2.45
CA VAL A 89 -9.04 6.29 3.56
C VAL A 89 -10.09 7.37 3.36
N GLY A 90 -11.37 6.98 3.45
CA GLY A 90 -12.47 7.92 3.20
C GLY A 90 -12.42 8.56 1.81
N GLY A 91 -11.94 7.82 0.80
CA GLY A 91 -11.79 8.30 -0.58
C GLY A 91 -10.60 9.23 -0.82
N ARG A 92 -9.70 9.40 0.16
CA ARG A 92 -8.49 10.21 0.03
C ARG A 92 -7.24 9.35 0.04
N VAL A 93 -6.26 9.72 -0.79
CA VAL A 93 -4.93 9.11 -0.72
C VAL A 93 -4.22 9.60 0.54
N GLU A 94 -3.92 8.68 1.45
CA GLU A 94 -3.19 8.98 2.68
C GLU A 94 -1.71 8.64 2.52
N HIS A 95 -1.39 7.56 1.79
CA HIS A 95 0.00 7.12 1.62
C HIS A 95 0.28 6.60 0.21
N VAL A 96 1.50 6.92 -0.26
CA VAL A 96 2.08 6.38 -1.48
C VAL A 96 3.52 5.99 -1.19
N ARG A 97 3.92 4.79 -1.61
CA ARG A 97 5.32 4.35 -1.54
C ARG A 97 5.68 3.58 -2.79
N ARG A 98 6.87 3.85 -3.31
CA ARG A 98 7.50 3.05 -4.35
C ARG A 98 8.82 2.49 -3.83
N ARG A 99 9.11 1.23 -4.15
CA ARG A 99 10.42 0.62 -3.88
C ARG A 99 10.86 -0.29 -5.02
N PRO A 100 12.18 -0.49 -5.20
CA PRO A 100 12.70 -1.55 -6.03
C PRO A 100 12.14 -2.91 -5.57
N PHE A 101 11.88 -3.78 -6.53
CA PHE A 101 11.39 -5.13 -6.32
C PHE A 101 12.28 -6.11 -7.07
N ARG A 102 12.57 -7.24 -6.44
CA ARG A 102 13.34 -8.31 -7.05
C ARG A 102 12.36 -9.44 -7.33
N ILE A 103 12.22 -9.82 -8.59
CA ILE A 103 11.52 -11.04 -9.00
C ILE A 103 12.45 -12.24 -8.85
#